data_AF-A0A420EMC9-F1
#
_entry.id   AF-A0A420EMC9-F1
#
_cell.length_a   1.000
_cell.length_b   1.000
_cell.length_c   1.000
_cell.angle_alpha   90.00
_cell.angle_beta   90.00
_cell.angle_gamma   90.00
#
_symmetry.space_group_name_H-M   'P 1'
#
loop_
_entity.id
_entity.type
_entity.pdbx_description
1 polymer ?
#
loop_
_entity_poly.entity_id
_entity_poly.type
_entity_poly.pdbx_seq_one_letter_code
_entity_poly.pdbx_strand_id
1 'polypeptide(L)'
;MLEVIPAQDLCIQIDYCNEMVHIGGTGAKIYPWVRDAPYEELFKLYTSPDYILGHLKGLPEEVTIGFHICCGTKPSYPVHPLDTIRFPVDLANAIQKSSGGLIDYFHLPAMENSDEDYFAPLTDLDIGKAKIFIGLECNDGIEKMDKRMADAHRFLPDFGVAHYCGYYWNEEIMPELLTTLVEGADHLENGQV
;
A
#
# COMPACT_ATOMS: atom_id res chain seq x y z
N MET A 1 19.76 16.60 -1.05
CA MET A 1 18.30 16.51 -1.29
C MET A 1 17.61 17.72 -0.69
N LEU A 2 17.71 17.93 0.63
CA LEU A 2 17.03 19.04 1.32
C LEU A 2 17.48 20.45 0.91
N GLU A 3 18.67 20.59 0.33
CA GLU A 3 19.13 21.86 -0.26
C GLU A 3 18.38 22.24 -1.55
N VAL A 4 17.68 21.29 -2.18
CA VAL A 4 16.97 21.47 -3.45
C VAL A 4 15.46 21.33 -3.27
N ILE A 5 15.02 20.38 -2.45
CA ILE A 5 13.61 20.14 -2.10
C ILE A 5 13.48 20.41 -0.60
N PRO A 6 12.88 21.53 -0.18
CA PRO A 6 12.65 21.81 1.24
C PRO A 6 11.91 20.66 1.93
N ALA A 7 12.15 20.46 3.22
CA ALA A 7 11.59 19.33 3.96
C ALA A 7 10.05 19.24 3.87
N GLN A 8 9.36 20.38 3.99
CA GLN A 8 7.90 20.46 3.87
C GLN A 8 7.34 20.15 2.48
N ASP A 9 8.18 20.16 1.44
CA ASP A 9 7.81 19.84 0.07
C ASP A 9 8.29 18.43 -0.34
N LEU A 10 9.03 17.74 0.54
CA LEU A 10 9.56 16.42 0.29
C LEU A 10 8.59 15.35 0.79
N CYS A 11 8.16 14.49 -0.12
CA CYS A 11 7.42 13.26 0.18
C CYS A 11 8.29 12.05 -0.15
N ILE A 12 8.37 11.09 0.78
CA ILE A 12 9.09 9.82 0.59
C ILE A 12 8.11 8.67 0.81
N GLN A 13 8.00 7.82 -0.21
CA GLN A 13 7.29 6.54 -0.12
C GLN A 13 8.27 5.39 -0.04
N ILE A 14 8.21 4.60 1.03
CA ILE A 14 9.02 3.40 1.21
C ILE A 14 8.27 2.23 0.57
N ASP A 15 8.89 1.58 -0.41
CA ASP A 15 8.38 0.34 -1.00
C ASP A 15 8.59 -0.83 -0.02
N TYR A 16 7.51 -1.47 0.38
CA TYR A 16 7.44 -2.52 1.39
C TYR A 16 7.01 -3.89 0.80
N CYS A 17 7.21 -4.05 -0.51
CA CYS A 17 6.91 -5.28 -1.24
C CYS A 17 7.69 -6.50 -0.71
N ASN A 18 9.00 -6.35 -0.48
CA ASN A 18 9.87 -7.49 -0.17
C ASN A 18 9.54 -8.09 1.19
N GLU A 19 9.30 -7.25 2.18
CA GLU A 19 8.91 -7.62 3.54
C GLU A 19 7.58 -8.36 3.50
N MET A 20 6.57 -7.81 2.84
CA MET A 20 5.25 -8.45 2.71
C MET A 20 5.34 -9.82 2.04
N VAL A 21 6.03 -9.91 0.89
CA VAL A 21 6.21 -11.15 0.14
C VAL A 21 7.00 -12.20 0.94
N HIS A 22 7.97 -11.77 1.75
CA HIS A 22 8.77 -12.66 2.59
C HIS A 22 7.98 -13.16 3.80
N ILE A 23 7.27 -12.28 4.53
CA ILE A 23 6.40 -12.64 5.64
C ILE A 23 5.31 -13.62 5.17
N GLY A 24 4.71 -13.36 4.01
CA GLY A 24 3.72 -14.25 3.37
C GLY A 24 4.29 -15.59 2.89
N GLY A 25 5.59 -15.83 3.05
CA GLY A 25 6.27 -17.08 2.71
C GLY A 25 6.50 -17.29 1.21
N THR A 26 6.08 -16.36 0.35
CA THR A 26 6.33 -16.47 -1.11
C THR A 26 7.79 -16.17 -1.44
N GLY A 27 8.41 -15.21 -0.75
CA GLY A 27 9.81 -14.81 -1.01
C GLY A 27 10.78 -15.99 -0.93
N ALA A 28 10.70 -16.79 0.14
CA ALA A 28 11.53 -17.98 0.33
C ALA A 28 11.25 -19.11 -0.68
N LYS A 29 10.03 -19.17 -1.26
CA LYS A 29 9.68 -20.13 -2.31
C LYS A 29 10.25 -19.74 -3.68
N ILE A 30 10.33 -18.44 -3.97
CA ILE A 30 10.81 -17.93 -5.27
C ILE A 30 12.33 -17.78 -5.29
N TYR A 31 12.93 -17.35 -4.18
CA TYR A 31 14.33 -16.95 -4.13
C TYR A 31 15.13 -17.83 -3.15
N PRO A 32 16.03 -18.71 -3.64
CA PRO A 32 16.79 -19.64 -2.78
C PRO A 32 17.70 -18.98 -1.73
N TRP A 33 18.03 -17.70 -1.91
CA TRP A 33 18.85 -16.93 -0.97
C TRP A 33 18.02 -16.21 0.10
N VAL A 34 16.70 -16.17 -0.04
CA VAL A 34 15.81 -15.63 0.99
C VAL A 34 15.62 -16.69 2.05
N ARG A 35 15.85 -16.29 3.31
CA ARG A 35 15.72 -17.17 4.47
C ARG A 35 14.28 -17.67 4.58
N ASP A 36 14.08 -18.97 4.73
CA ASP A 36 12.77 -19.50 5.13
C ASP A 36 12.62 -19.40 6.66
N ALA A 37 11.58 -18.71 7.13
CA ALA A 37 11.35 -18.48 8.55
C ALA A 37 9.83 -18.36 8.86
N PRO A 38 9.40 -18.66 10.09
CA PRO A 38 7.99 -18.59 10.46
C PRO A 38 7.42 -17.17 10.32
N TYR A 39 6.14 -17.09 9.93
CA TYR A 39 5.39 -15.83 9.79
C TYR A 39 5.58 -14.89 10.99
N GLU A 40 5.34 -15.37 12.21
CA GLU A 40 5.43 -14.56 13.43
C GLU A 40 6.82 -13.97 13.67
N GLU A 41 7.86 -14.70 13.29
CA GLU A 41 9.23 -14.21 13.42
C GLU A 41 9.51 -13.09 12.43
N LEU A 42 9.13 -13.28 11.16
CA LEU A 42 9.34 -12.29 10.11
C LEU A 42 8.46 -11.06 10.32
N PHE A 43 7.20 -11.25 10.68
CA PHE A 43 6.28 -10.16 10.99
C PHE A 43 6.86 -9.31 12.13
N LYS A 44 7.24 -9.93 13.25
CA LYS A 44 7.86 -9.22 14.38
C LYS A 44 9.15 -8.51 13.99
N LEU A 45 10.00 -9.13 13.18
CA LEU A 45 11.26 -8.53 12.74
C LEU A 45 10.99 -7.26 11.92
N TYR A 46 10.18 -7.39 10.87
CA TYR A 46 9.94 -6.32 9.91
C TYR A 46 9.05 -5.22 10.48
N THR A 47 8.14 -5.52 11.41
CA THR A 47 7.35 -4.48 12.08
C THR A 47 7.99 -4.02 13.39
N SER A 48 9.26 -4.33 13.68
CA SER A 48 9.90 -3.88 14.93
C SER A 48 10.21 -2.38 14.89
N PRO A 49 10.19 -1.68 16.04
CA PRO A 49 10.59 -0.26 16.10
C PRO A 49 11.99 -0.01 15.52
N ASP A 50 12.96 -0.88 15.80
CA ASP A 50 14.32 -0.74 15.26
C ASP A 50 14.35 -0.81 13.72
N TYR A 51 13.54 -1.70 13.12
CA TYR A 51 13.44 -1.82 11.66
C TYR A 51 12.75 -0.59 11.06
N ILE A 52 11.56 -0.25 11.57
CA ILE A 52 10.74 0.84 11.03
C ILE A 52 11.40 2.21 11.22
N LEU A 53 11.87 2.53 12.43
CA LEU A 53 12.57 3.80 12.69
C LEU A 53 13.93 3.87 11.97
N GLY A 54 14.52 2.72 11.64
CA GLY A 54 15.72 2.64 10.82
C GLY A 54 15.55 3.32 9.45
N HIS A 55 14.37 3.17 8.83
CA HIS A 55 14.06 3.83 7.56
C HIS A 55 13.90 5.35 7.67
N LEU A 56 13.50 5.84 8.85
CA LEU A 56 13.21 7.26 9.09
C LEU A 56 14.42 8.05 9.58
N LYS A 57 15.51 7.36 9.89
CA LYS A 57 16.68 7.94 10.56
C LYS A 57 17.29 9.07 9.72
N GLY A 58 17.29 10.27 10.29
CA GLY A 58 17.91 11.46 9.69
C GLY A 58 16.99 12.26 8.77
N LEU A 59 15.72 11.86 8.65
CA LEU A 59 14.70 12.67 7.98
C LEU A 59 14.19 13.75 8.96
N PRO A 60 14.05 15.02 8.53
CA PRO A 60 13.32 16.04 9.28
C PRO A 60 11.87 15.62 9.53
N GLU A 61 11.27 16.12 10.61
CA GLU A 61 9.88 15.80 10.98
C GLU A 61 8.86 16.34 9.97
N GLU A 62 9.23 17.35 9.18
CA GLU A 62 8.35 17.96 8.17
C GLU A 62 8.25 17.16 6.88
N VAL A 63 9.13 16.16 6.68
CA VAL A 63 9.07 15.29 5.49
C VAL A 63 7.83 14.41 5.59
N THR A 64 7.01 14.41 4.55
CA THR A 64 5.86 13.50 4.47
C THR A 64 6.34 12.08 4.18
N ILE A 65 5.98 11.12 5.02
CA ILE A 65 6.41 9.72 4.89
C ILE A 65 5.20 8.81 4.66
N GLY A 66 5.31 7.95 3.65
CA GLY A 66 4.37 6.86 3.47
C GLY A 66 5.00 5.51 3.22
N PHE A 67 4.22 4.46 3.42
CA PHE A 67 4.59 3.07 3.11
C PHE A 67 3.70 2.52 2.00
N HIS A 68 4.31 1.98 0.95
CA HIS A 68 3.63 1.21 -0.08
C HIS A 68 3.72 -0.27 0.26
N ILE A 69 2.62 -0.82 0.78
CA ILE A 69 2.50 -2.23 1.08
C ILE A 69 1.87 -2.88 -0.15
N CYS A 70 2.63 -3.72 -0.87
CA CYS A 70 2.13 -4.33 -2.09
C CYS A 70 2.50 -5.79 -2.24
N CYS A 71 1.67 -6.50 -3.02
CA CYS A 71 1.82 -7.92 -3.31
C CYS A 71 2.85 -8.23 -4.40
N GLY A 72 3.56 -7.20 -4.91
CA GLY A 72 4.60 -7.31 -5.93
C GLY A 72 4.11 -7.63 -7.34
N THR A 73 4.83 -7.12 -8.34
CA THR A 73 4.54 -7.35 -9.77
C THR A 73 5.62 -8.14 -10.51
N LYS A 74 6.75 -8.45 -9.88
CA LYS A 74 7.86 -9.19 -10.49
C LYS A 74 8.25 -10.40 -9.63
N PRO A 75 8.29 -11.63 -10.18
CA PRO A 75 8.26 -11.99 -11.60
C PRO A 75 6.86 -12.17 -12.23
N SER A 76 5.79 -12.03 -11.44
CA SER A 76 4.40 -12.09 -11.90
C SER A 76 3.57 -11.15 -11.04
N TYR A 77 2.39 -10.75 -11.53
CA TYR A 77 1.41 -10.04 -10.73
C TYR A 77 0.22 -10.96 -10.41
N PRO A 78 -0.17 -11.08 -9.12
CA PRO A 78 0.61 -10.73 -7.94
C PRO A 78 1.79 -11.70 -7.73
N VAL A 79 2.83 -11.27 -7.00
CA VAL A 79 3.83 -12.20 -6.45
C VAL A 79 3.21 -12.96 -5.29
N HIS A 80 2.56 -12.25 -4.36
CA HIS A 80 1.86 -12.83 -3.22
C HIS A 80 0.34 -12.54 -3.31
N PRO A 81 -0.47 -13.48 -3.83
CA PRO A 81 -1.92 -13.30 -3.91
C PRO A 81 -2.55 -13.02 -2.55
N LEU A 82 -3.59 -12.19 -2.55
CA LEU A 82 -4.35 -11.83 -1.36
C LEU A 82 -5.80 -12.23 -1.52
N ASP A 83 -6.33 -13.01 -0.58
CA ASP A 83 -7.75 -13.31 -0.50
C ASP A 83 -8.54 -12.15 0.13
N THR A 84 -7.90 -11.39 1.03
CA THR A 84 -8.46 -10.18 1.66
C THR A 84 -7.36 -9.15 1.92
N ILE A 85 -7.75 -7.89 2.17
CA ILE A 85 -6.82 -6.82 2.53
C ILE A 85 -6.30 -6.91 3.98
N ARG A 86 -6.67 -7.95 4.74
CA ARG A 86 -6.27 -8.15 6.15
C ARG A 86 -4.78 -8.00 6.37
N PHE A 87 -3.97 -8.69 5.57
CA PHE A 87 -2.53 -8.72 5.80
C PHE A 87 -1.87 -7.34 5.61
N PRO A 88 -2.18 -6.57 4.55
CA PRO A 88 -1.80 -5.16 4.46
C PRO A 88 -2.29 -4.28 5.63
N VAL A 89 -3.53 -4.47 6.11
CA VAL A 89 -4.07 -3.72 7.27
C VAL A 89 -3.25 -4.00 8.53
N ASP A 90 -2.97 -5.28 8.81
CA ASP A 90 -2.19 -5.67 9.99
C ASP A 90 -0.76 -5.10 9.95
N LEU A 91 -0.14 -5.07 8.76
CA LEU A 91 1.15 -4.43 8.54
C LEU A 91 1.08 -2.91 8.76
N ALA A 92 0.09 -2.22 8.20
CA ALA A 92 -0.07 -0.76 8.38
C ALA A 92 -0.21 -0.39 9.87
N ASN A 93 -1.06 -1.11 10.60
CA ASN A 93 -1.26 -0.92 12.03
C ASN A 93 0.04 -1.16 12.83
N ALA A 94 0.76 -2.25 12.53
CA ALA A 94 1.99 -2.59 13.22
C ALA A 94 3.13 -1.60 12.92
N ILE A 95 3.23 -1.13 11.67
CA ILE A 95 4.19 -0.10 11.25
C ILE A 95 3.88 1.22 11.96
N GLN A 96 2.61 1.65 11.96
CA GLN A 96 2.23 2.91 12.58
C GLN A 96 2.47 2.91 14.09
N LYS A 97 2.15 1.79 14.75
CA LYS A 97 2.45 1.63 16.18
C LYS A 97 3.95 1.70 16.45
N SER A 98 4.77 1.05 15.63
CA SER A 98 6.21 0.94 15.84
C SER A 98 6.99 2.18 15.45
N SER A 99 6.44 3.01 14.55
CA SER A 99 6.96 4.34 14.25
C SER A 99 6.62 5.38 15.33
N GLY A 100 5.73 5.05 16.28
CA GLY A 100 5.20 6.01 17.24
C GLY A 100 4.19 7.00 16.62
N GLY A 101 3.57 6.63 15.49
CA GLY A 101 2.59 7.47 14.80
C GLY A 101 3.18 8.46 13.79
N LEU A 102 4.43 8.23 13.34
CA LEU A 102 5.16 9.13 12.44
C LEU A 102 4.83 8.94 10.95
N ILE A 103 4.06 7.91 10.57
CA ILE A 103 3.74 7.70 9.15
C ILE A 103 2.51 8.53 8.80
N ASP A 104 2.60 9.27 7.69
CA ASP A 104 1.55 10.17 7.21
C ASP A 104 0.54 9.46 6.32
N TYR A 105 0.97 8.41 5.59
CA TYR A 105 0.05 7.64 4.76
C TYR A 105 0.50 6.20 4.47
N PHE A 106 -0.46 5.34 4.15
CA PHE A 106 -0.23 3.98 3.66
C PHE A 106 -0.91 3.78 2.32
N HIS A 107 -0.18 3.21 1.36
CA HIS A 107 -0.73 2.75 0.10
C HIS A 107 -0.90 1.23 0.17
N LEU A 108 -2.16 0.76 0.15
CA LEU A 108 -2.54 -0.65 0.26
C LEU A 108 -3.00 -1.22 -1.10
N PRO A 109 -2.81 -2.52 -1.37
CA PRO A 109 -3.13 -3.10 -2.66
C PRO A 109 -4.59 -3.56 -2.72
N ALA A 110 -5.20 -3.45 -3.90
CA ALA A 110 -6.37 -4.23 -4.27
C ALA A 110 -6.02 -5.22 -5.39
N MET A 111 -6.89 -6.21 -5.58
CA MET A 111 -6.82 -7.19 -6.65
C MET A 111 -7.92 -6.88 -7.67
N GLU A 112 -7.76 -7.34 -8.91
CA GLU A 112 -8.79 -7.17 -9.96
C GLU A 112 -10.17 -7.68 -9.52
N ASN A 113 -10.19 -8.77 -8.73
CA ASN A 113 -11.39 -9.42 -8.21
C ASN A 113 -11.75 -9.02 -6.76
N SER A 114 -11.13 -7.98 -6.20
CA SER A 114 -11.49 -7.49 -4.87
C SER A 114 -12.95 -7.07 -4.82
N ASP A 115 -13.65 -7.50 -3.79
CA ASP A 115 -15.06 -7.20 -3.52
C ASP A 115 -15.26 -6.76 -2.07
N GLU A 116 -16.50 -6.72 -1.61
CA GLU A 116 -16.86 -6.35 -0.24
C GLU A 116 -16.08 -7.17 0.81
N ASP A 117 -16.00 -8.50 0.65
CA ASP A 117 -15.33 -9.37 1.61
C ASP A 117 -13.82 -9.13 1.64
N TYR A 118 -13.23 -8.80 0.49
CA TYR A 118 -11.83 -8.39 0.41
C TYR A 118 -11.55 -7.14 1.28
N PHE A 119 -12.46 -6.16 1.29
CA PHE A 119 -12.28 -4.87 1.97
C PHE A 119 -12.79 -4.81 3.41
N ALA A 120 -13.62 -5.77 3.86
CA ALA A 120 -14.15 -5.81 5.23
C ALA A 120 -13.09 -5.59 6.35
N PRO A 121 -11.85 -6.11 6.24
CA PRO A 121 -10.78 -5.84 7.21
C PRO A 121 -10.39 -4.38 7.43
N LEU A 122 -10.74 -3.44 6.53
CA LEU A 122 -10.43 -2.02 6.68
C LEU A 122 -11.03 -1.41 7.97
N THR A 123 -12.10 -2.01 8.49
CA THR A 123 -12.73 -1.60 9.76
C THR A 123 -11.82 -1.72 10.97
N ASP A 124 -10.73 -2.49 10.88
CA ASP A 124 -9.76 -2.69 11.95
C ASP A 124 -8.50 -1.82 11.81
N LEU A 125 -8.49 -0.82 10.91
CA LEU A 125 -7.37 0.12 10.80
C LEU A 125 -7.19 0.93 12.09
N ASP A 126 -5.97 0.94 12.60
CA ASP A 126 -5.52 1.69 13.78
C ASP A 126 -4.26 2.48 13.42
N ILE A 127 -4.42 3.44 12.51
CA ILE A 127 -3.32 4.22 11.92
C ILE A 127 -3.28 5.68 12.40
N GLY A 128 -4.13 6.05 13.36
CA GLY A 128 -4.22 7.42 13.88
C GLY A 128 -4.68 8.42 12.81
N LYS A 129 -3.85 9.43 12.52
CA LYS A 129 -4.15 10.48 11.52
C LYS A 129 -3.61 10.16 10.13
N ALA A 130 -2.92 9.04 9.96
CA ALA A 130 -2.39 8.67 8.66
C ALA A 130 -3.53 8.46 7.65
N LYS A 131 -3.28 8.78 6.38
CA LYS A 131 -4.24 8.55 5.30
C LYS A 131 -4.03 7.19 4.64
N ILE A 132 -5.11 6.57 4.18
CA ILE A 132 -5.02 5.40 3.31
C ILE A 132 -5.16 5.83 1.86
N PHE A 133 -4.33 5.25 1.00
CA PHE A 133 -4.52 5.21 -0.44
C PHE A 133 -4.72 3.76 -0.86
N ILE A 134 -5.79 3.46 -1.60
CA ILE A 134 -6.08 2.10 -2.05
C ILE A 134 -5.78 2.00 -3.55
N GLY A 135 -4.99 1.00 -3.92
CA GLY A 135 -4.62 0.69 -5.30
C GLY A 135 -5.77 0.13 -6.14
N LEU A 136 -6.82 0.94 -6.36
CA LEU A 136 -8.07 0.59 -7.04
C LEU A 136 -8.00 0.70 -8.56
N GLU A 137 -7.07 1.43 -9.16
CA GLU A 137 -6.84 1.27 -10.60
C GLU A 137 -6.09 -0.06 -10.76
N CYS A 138 -6.68 -1.04 -11.48
CA CYS A 138 -6.17 -2.40 -11.68
C CYS A 138 -5.93 -2.75 -13.16
N ASN A 139 -5.75 -1.76 -14.04
CA ASN A 139 -5.65 -1.92 -15.50
C ASN A 139 -6.83 -2.67 -16.12
N ASP A 140 -8.04 -2.36 -15.67
CA ASP A 140 -9.26 -3.09 -16.04
C ASP A 140 -10.48 -2.17 -16.24
N GLY A 141 -10.25 -0.85 -16.23
CA GLY A 141 -11.20 0.19 -16.62
C GLY A 141 -11.97 0.83 -15.46
N ILE A 142 -12.52 2.02 -15.73
CA ILE A 142 -13.19 2.87 -14.72
C ILE A 142 -14.38 2.18 -14.05
N GLU A 143 -15.21 1.43 -14.79
CA GLU A 143 -16.40 0.77 -14.23
C GLU A 143 -16.03 -0.24 -13.12
N LYS A 144 -14.92 -0.95 -13.28
CA LYS A 144 -14.43 -1.90 -12.26
C LYS A 144 -13.74 -1.17 -11.12
N MET A 145 -13.01 -0.09 -11.42
CA MET A 145 -12.46 0.83 -10.42
C MET A 145 -13.54 1.37 -9.48
N ASP A 146 -14.62 1.92 -10.05
CA ASP A 146 -15.77 2.45 -9.31
C ASP A 146 -16.43 1.37 -8.46
N LYS A 147 -16.60 0.15 -8.98
CA LYS A 147 -17.14 -0.96 -8.19
C LYS A 147 -16.28 -1.25 -6.96
N ARG A 148 -14.96 -1.39 -7.11
CA ARG A 148 -14.07 -1.67 -5.97
C ARG A 148 -14.01 -0.50 -5.00
N MET A 149 -14.13 0.73 -5.52
CA MET A 149 -14.20 1.94 -4.71
C MET A 149 -15.46 1.96 -3.83
N ALA A 150 -16.63 1.67 -4.41
CA ALA A 150 -17.88 1.54 -3.67
C ALA A 150 -17.82 0.44 -2.60
N ASP A 151 -17.24 -0.72 -2.93
CA ASP A 151 -17.08 -1.84 -2.00
C ASP A 151 -16.13 -1.46 -0.83
N ALA A 152 -15.03 -0.76 -1.09
CA ALA A 152 -14.11 -0.27 -0.06
C ALA A 152 -14.72 0.83 0.82
N HIS A 153 -15.46 1.78 0.21
CA HIS A 153 -16.07 2.93 0.88
C HIS A 153 -17.06 2.54 1.99
N ARG A 154 -17.64 1.34 1.90
CA ARG A 154 -18.52 0.79 2.94
C ARG A 154 -17.81 0.51 4.27
N PHE A 155 -16.49 0.32 4.24
CA PHE A 155 -15.69 -0.01 5.42
C PHE A 155 -14.73 1.10 5.82
N LEU A 156 -14.32 1.94 4.87
CA LEU A 156 -13.49 3.11 5.10
C LEU A 156 -14.01 4.27 4.23
N PRO A 157 -14.74 5.24 4.80
CA PRO A 157 -15.30 6.34 4.00
C PRO A 157 -14.28 7.37 3.50
N ASP A 158 -13.12 7.48 4.15
CA ASP A 158 -12.08 8.46 3.82
C ASP A 158 -10.78 7.76 3.43
N PHE A 159 -10.51 7.70 2.12
CA PHE A 159 -9.28 7.20 1.52
C PHE A 159 -9.03 7.90 0.18
N GLY A 160 -7.78 7.87 -0.28
CA GLY A 160 -7.41 8.27 -1.64
C GLY A 160 -7.33 7.08 -2.59
N VAL A 161 -7.41 7.34 -3.88
CA VAL A 161 -7.24 6.32 -4.93
C VAL A 161 -5.78 6.24 -5.41
N ALA A 162 -5.33 5.06 -5.81
CA ALA A 162 -4.02 4.82 -6.40
C ALA A 162 -4.10 3.69 -7.46
N HIS A 163 -3.02 3.52 -8.21
CA HIS A 163 -2.79 2.31 -9.03
C HIS A 163 -2.22 1.19 -8.16
N TYR A 164 -2.60 -0.06 -8.40
CA TYR A 164 -2.29 -1.23 -7.55
C TYR A 164 -0.80 -1.44 -7.19
N CYS A 165 0.13 -0.97 -8.03
CA CYS A 165 1.58 -1.02 -7.82
C CYS A 165 2.30 -0.01 -8.74
N GLY A 166 3.63 -0.02 -8.83
CA GLY A 166 4.38 0.80 -9.79
C GLY A 166 4.18 0.41 -11.27
N TYR A 167 4.48 1.33 -12.18
CA TYR A 167 4.16 1.24 -13.61
C TYR A 167 5.18 0.48 -14.47
N TYR A 168 6.20 -0.18 -13.92
CA TYR A 168 7.28 -0.78 -14.74
C TYR A 168 6.78 -1.71 -15.85
N TRP A 169 5.73 -2.51 -15.60
CA TRP A 169 5.14 -3.43 -16.58
C TRP A 169 4.09 -2.77 -17.48
N ASN A 170 3.65 -1.58 -17.10
CA ASN A 170 2.58 -0.82 -17.74
C ASN A 170 3.10 0.52 -18.30
N GLU A 171 4.41 0.66 -18.51
CA GLU A 171 5.04 1.93 -18.90
C GLU A 171 4.42 2.51 -20.18
N GLU A 172 4.16 1.66 -21.17
CA GLU A 172 3.59 2.05 -22.46
C GLU A 172 2.14 2.56 -22.35
N ILE A 173 1.39 2.11 -21.34
CA ILE A 173 -0.03 2.45 -21.13
C ILE A 173 -0.25 3.33 -19.91
N MET A 174 0.83 3.80 -19.26
CA MET A 174 0.76 4.59 -18.04
C MET A 174 -0.08 5.87 -18.22
N PRO A 175 0.00 6.64 -19.32
CA PRO A 175 -0.84 7.82 -19.49
C PRO A 175 -2.35 7.52 -19.43
N GLU A 176 -2.79 6.41 -20.01
CA GLU A 176 -4.19 5.97 -19.98
C GLU A 176 -4.60 5.59 -18.56
N LEU A 177 -3.76 4.83 -17.84
CA LEU A 177 -4.02 4.44 -16.46
C LEU A 177 -4.10 5.65 -15.53
N LEU A 178 -3.25 6.66 -15.74
CA LEU A 178 -3.33 7.93 -15.01
C LEU A 178 -4.63 8.68 -15.31
N THR A 179 -5.12 8.62 -16.55
CA THR A 179 -6.40 9.24 -16.92
C THR A 179 -7.55 8.56 -16.17
N THR A 180 -7.59 7.23 -16.13
CA THR A 180 -8.58 6.47 -15.34
C THR A 180 -8.47 6.77 -13.85
N LEU A 181 -7.24 6.90 -13.32
CA LEU A 181 -7.04 7.24 -11.91
C LEU A 181 -7.56 8.63 -11.55
N VAL A 182 -7.38 9.62 -12.43
CA VAL A 182 -7.94 10.98 -12.26
C VAL A 182 -9.46 10.94 -12.30
N GLU A 183 -10.05 10.23 -13.27
CA GLU A 183 -11.52 10.08 -13.36
C GLU A 183 -12.11 9.43 -12.10
N GLY A 184 -11.50 8.36 -11.61
CA GLY A 184 -11.93 7.71 -10.37
C GLY A 184 -11.75 8.58 -9.13
N ALA A 185 -10.70 9.41 -9.08
CA ALA A 185 -10.52 10.39 -7.99
C ALA A 185 -11.65 11.43 -7.99
N ASP A 186 -12.03 11.95 -9.16
CA ASP A 186 -13.15 12.88 -9.31
C ASP A 186 -14.48 12.24 -8.88
N HIS A 187 -14.72 10.97 -9.20
CA HIS A 187 -15.92 10.25 -8.76
C HIS A 187 -16.00 10.13 -7.23
N LEU A 188 -14.88 9.84 -6.58
CA LEU A 188 -14.79 9.76 -5.11
C LEU A 188 -15.09 11.11 -4.45
N GLU A 189 -14.45 12.18 -4.94
CA GLU A 189 -14.64 13.54 -4.41
C GLU A 189 -16.08 14.04 -4.57
N ASN A 190 -16.75 13.66 -5.66
CA ASN A 190 -18.13 14.06 -5.96
C ASN A 190 -19.19 13.14 -5.32
N GLY A 191 -18.78 12.08 -4.59
CA GLY A 191 -19.70 11.13 -3.96
C GLY A 191 -20.50 10.29 -4.96
N GLN A 192 -19.90 9.93 -6.09
CA GLN A 192 -20.53 9.16 -7.18
C GLN A 192 -20.33 7.64 -7.05
N VAL A 193 -19.84 7.19 -5.89
CA VAL A 193 -19.50 5.79 -5.54
C VAL A 193 -20.29 5.27 -4.35
#